data_AF-A0A917TME2-F1
#
_entry.id   AF-A0A917TME2-F1
#
_cell.length_a   1.000
_cell.length_b   1.000
_cell.length_c   1.000
_cell.angle_alpha   90.00
_cell.angle_beta   90.00
_cell.angle_gamma   90.00
#
_symmetry.space_group_name_H-M   'P 1'
#
loop_
_entity.id
_entity.type
_entity.pdbx_description
1 polymer ?
#
loop_
_entity_poly.entity_id
_entity_poly.type
_entity_poly.pdbx_seq_one_letter_code
_entity_poly.pdbx_strand_id
1 'polypeptide(L)'
;MASKIYEINVFHNGRPVRDINPFLTAIDLDDASETKRDLNRHLLGAVLRSGARRDLAHEFHLEVRDIDTDGKGRGPVLWRWAMPASEGE
;
A
#
# COMPACT_ATOMS: atom_id res chain seq x y z
N MET A 1 -4.26 -8.90 19.12
CA MET A 1 -3.88 -7.47 19.11
C MET A 1 -5.00 -6.64 18.49
N ALA A 2 -5.05 -5.33 18.74
CA ALA A 2 -5.94 -4.42 18.01
C ALA A 2 -5.27 -4.00 16.70
N SER A 3 -5.88 -4.28 15.55
CA SER A 3 -5.34 -3.86 14.25
C SER A 3 -5.34 -2.33 14.17
N LYS A 4 -4.15 -1.75 13.95
CA LYS A 4 -4.00 -0.30 13.75
C LYS A 4 -4.36 0.07 12.32
N ILE A 5 -5.00 1.23 12.14
CA ILE A 5 -5.35 1.77 10.82
C ILE A 5 -4.14 2.56 10.30
N TYR A 6 -3.83 2.39 9.02
CA TYR A 6 -2.77 3.08 8.31
C TYR A 6 -3.31 3.78 7.06
N GLU A 7 -2.68 4.87 6.64
CA GLU A 7 -2.90 5.49 5.34
C GLU A 7 -1.96 4.83 4.32
N ILE A 8 -2.52 4.31 3.23
CA ILE A 8 -1.75 3.80 2.10
C ILE A 8 -1.87 4.77 0.92
N ASN A 9 -0.72 5.09 0.33
CA ASN A 9 -0.62 5.80 -0.94
C ASN A 9 0.07 4.92 -1.98
N VAL A 10 -0.54 4.78 -3.15
CA VAL A 10 -0.06 4.03 -4.30
C VAL A 10 0.64 4.97 -5.28
N PHE A 11 1.78 4.56 -5.78
CA PHE A 11 2.53 5.31 -6.78
C PHE A 11 2.78 4.42 -7.99
N HIS A 12 2.68 5.01 -9.19
CA HIS A 12 3.07 4.40 -10.46
C HIS A 12 4.19 5.22 -11.06
N ASN A 13 5.35 4.61 -11.31
CA ASN A 13 6.53 5.31 -11.84
C ASN A 13 6.89 6.61 -11.08
N GLY A 14 6.79 6.56 -9.75
CA GLY A 14 7.10 7.68 -8.85
C GLY A 14 6.01 8.76 -8.76
N ARG A 15 4.88 8.61 -9.45
CA ARG A 15 3.75 9.55 -9.38
C ARG A 15 2.59 8.96 -8.58
N PRO A 16 1.93 9.75 -7.70
CA PRO A 16 0.80 9.24 -6.93
C PRO A 16 -0.38 8.95 -7.85
N VAL A 17 -1.03 7.79 -7.67
CA VAL A 17 -2.25 7.41 -8.38
C VAL A 17 -3.45 8.08 -7.69
N ARG A 18 -3.79 9.29 -8.14
CA ARG A 18 -4.73 10.19 -7.45
C ARG A 18 -6.13 9.61 -7.25
N ASP A 19 -6.61 8.80 -8.18
CA ASP A 19 -7.97 8.23 -8.10
C ASP A 19 -8.08 7.09 -7.07
N ILE A 20 -6.93 6.58 -6.61
CA ILE A 20 -6.84 5.50 -5.61
C ILE A 20 -6.40 6.05 -4.25
N ASN A 21 -5.68 7.17 -4.26
CA ASN A 21 -5.04 7.72 -3.07
C ASN A 21 -5.84 8.85 -2.41
N PRO A 22 -5.69 9.01 -1.08
CA PRO A 22 -5.23 7.98 -0.14
C PRO A 22 -6.33 6.96 0.14
N PHE A 23 -5.99 5.79 0.66
CA PHE A 23 -6.98 4.90 1.30
C PHE A 23 -6.52 4.42 2.67
N LEU A 24 -7.48 4.18 3.55
CA LEU A 24 -7.23 3.72 4.92
C LEU A 24 -7.47 2.21 5.00
N THR A 25 -6.56 1.48 5.63
CA THR A 25 -6.72 0.04 5.88
C THR A 25 -6.13 -0.37 7.22
N ALA A 26 -6.70 -1.38 7.85
CA ALA A 26 -6.13 -2.00 9.03
C ALA A 26 -5.07 -3.02 8.60
N ILE A 27 -3.88 -2.93 9.18
CA ILE A 27 -2.79 -3.89 8.92
C ILE A 27 -2.28 -4.40 10.27
N ASP A 28 -2.12 -5.70 10.40
CA ASP A 28 -1.38 -6.28 11.51
C ASP A 28 0.11 -6.34 11.14
N LEU A 29 0.91 -5.42 11.70
CA LEU A 29 2.35 -5.36 11.43
C LEU A 29 3.17 -6.36 12.26
N ASP A 30 2.57 -7.06 13.23
CA ASP A 30 3.28 -8.01 14.09
C ASP A 30 3.55 -9.34 13.36
N ASP A 31 2.72 -9.70 12.37
CA ASP A 31 2.94 -10.85 11.47
C ASP A 31 3.45 -10.40 10.10
N ALA A 32 4.76 -10.57 9.88
CA ALA A 32 5.41 -10.18 8.64
C ALA A 32 4.91 -10.95 7.40
N SER A 33 4.42 -12.17 7.54
CA SER A 33 3.90 -12.97 6.41
C SER A 33 2.51 -12.48 6.00
N GLU A 34 1.64 -12.26 6.98
CA GLU A 34 0.31 -11.70 6.76
C GLU A 34 0.39 -10.28 6.22
N THR A 35 1.27 -9.45 6.78
CA THR A 35 1.52 -8.08 6.30
C THR A 35 1.90 -8.08 4.82
N LYS A 36 2.85 -8.92 4.41
CA LYS A 36 3.29 -9.00 3.00
C LYS A 36 2.14 -9.40 2.09
N ARG A 37 1.38 -10.43 2.47
CA ARG A 37 0.21 -10.90 1.71
C ARG A 37 -0.83 -9.79 1.55
N ASP A 38 -1.09 -9.04 2.61
CA ASP A 38 -2.07 -7.96 2.60
C ASP A 38 -1.61 -6.77 1.75
N LEU A 39 -0.35 -6.36 1.86
CA LEU A 39 0.23 -5.30 1.01
C LEU A 39 0.24 -5.71 -0.46
N ASN A 40 0.57 -6.95 -0.77
CA ASN A 40 0.51 -7.51 -2.12
C ASN A 40 -0.91 -7.46 -2.69
N ARG A 41 -1.90 -7.90 -1.91
CA ARG A 41 -3.32 -7.82 -2.30
C ARG A 41 -3.76 -6.38 -2.54
N HIS A 42 -3.35 -5.45 -1.67
CA HIS A 42 -3.67 -4.03 -1.83
C HIS A 42 -3.04 -3.42 -3.08
N LEU A 43 -1.76 -3.72 -3.34
CA LEU A 43 -1.05 -3.24 -4.53
C LEU A 43 -1.69 -3.78 -5.81
N LEU A 44 -2.00 -5.08 -5.89
CA LEU A 44 -2.70 -5.68 -7.03
C LEU A 44 -4.07 -5.06 -7.25
N GLY A 45 -4.85 -4.88 -6.18
CA GLY A 45 -6.14 -4.19 -6.25
C GLY A 45 -6.03 -2.78 -6.80
N ALA A 46 -4.97 -2.05 -6.43
CA ALA A 46 -4.72 -0.71 -6.94
C ALA A 46 -4.33 -0.72 -8.43
N VAL A 47 -3.43 -1.61 -8.84
CA VAL A 47 -3.01 -1.80 -10.25
C VAL A 47 -4.23 -2.03 -11.14
N LEU A 48 -5.13 -2.93 -10.73
CA LEU A 48 -6.33 -3.24 -11.49
C LEU A 48 -7.31 -2.06 -11.53
N ARG A 49 -7.47 -1.33 -10.41
CA ARG A 49 -8.33 -0.13 -10.35
C ARG A 49 -7.79 1.05 -11.16
N SER A 50 -6.48 1.16 -11.36
CA SER A 50 -5.90 2.15 -12.26
C SER A 50 -6.06 1.78 -13.74
N GLY A 51 -6.68 0.64 -14.05
CA GLY A 51 -6.83 0.13 -15.42
C GLY A 51 -5.54 -0.48 -15.98
N ALA A 52 -4.51 -0.66 -15.15
CA ALA A 52 -3.26 -1.28 -15.56
C ALA A 52 -3.41 -2.81 -15.54
N ARG A 53 -2.61 -3.49 -16.37
CA ARG A 53 -2.53 -4.94 -16.37
C ARG A 53 -1.76 -5.43 -15.13
N ARG A 54 -2.10 -6.64 -14.67
CA ARG A 54 -1.52 -7.25 -13.47
C ARG A 54 0.00 -7.43 -13.57
N ASP A 55 0.50 -7.79 -14.74
CA ASP A 55 1.93 -7.96 -15.03
C ASP A 55 2.74 -6.67 -14.85
N LEU A 56 2.09 -5.50 -14.86
CA LEU A 56 2.72 -4.20 -14.58
C LEU A 56 2.79 -3.87 -13.08
N ALA A 57 2.37 -4.76 -12.17
CA ALA A 57 2.39 -4.48 -10.73
C ALA A 57 3.77 -4.10 -10.17
N HIS A 58 4.84 -4.57 -10.81
CA HIS A 58 6.22 -4.23 -10.47
C HIS A 58 6.58 -2.76 -10.72
N GLU A 59 5.81 -2.02 -11.52
CA GLU A 59 5.96 -0.57 -11.74
C GLU A 59 5.31 0.27 -10.63
N PHE A 60 4.58 -0.38 -9.72
CA PHE A 60 3.84 0.27 -8.65
C PHE A 60 4.50 0.02 -7.30
N HIS A 61 4.30 0.96 -6.37
CA HIS A 61 4.63 0.74 -4.96
C HIS A 61 3.60 1.39 -4.03
N LEU A 62 3.54 0.89 -2.81
CA LEU A 62 2.78 1.43 -1.69
C LEU A 62 3.71 2.20 -0.76
N GLU A 63 3.27 3.35 -0.28
CA GLU A 63 3.77 3.98 0.94
C GLU A 63 2.73 3.77 2.05
N VAL A 64 3.12 3.08 3.12
CA VAL A 64 2.32 2.91 4.34
C VAL A 64 2.73 3.99 5.32
N ARG A 65 1.75 4.79 5.75
CA ARG A 65 1.94 5.90 6.68
C ARG A 65 1.11 5.68 7.92
N ASP A 66 1.67 6.11 9.04
CA ASP A 66 0.87 6.25 10.24
C ASP A 66 -0.16 7.37 10.04
N ILE A 67 -1.40 7.12 10.42
CA ILE A 67 -2.35 8.21 10.63
C ILE A 67 -2.17 8.65 12.06
N ASP A 68 -1.57 9.83 12.23
CA ASP A 68 -1.31 10.41 13.54
C ASP A 68 -2.61 10.45 14.34
N THR A 69 -2.74 9.56 15.34
CA THR A 69 -3.89 9.46 16.24
C THR A 69 -4.10 10.73 17.06
N ASP A 70 -3.13 11.65 16.98
CA ASP A 70 -2.94 12.79 17.87
C ASP A 70 -3.33 14.11 17.18
N GLY A 71 -3.87 14.04 15.95
CA GLY A 71 -4.57 15.15 15.29
C GLY A 71 -3.68 16.23 14.66
N LYS A 72 -2.39 15.98 14.42
CA LYS A 72 -1.43 17.00 13.95
C LYS A 72 -0.96 16.88 12.50
N GLY A 73 -1.33 15.83 11.76
CA GLY A 73 -1.04 15.75 10.33
C GLY A 73 -0.87 14.32 9.79
N ARG A 74 -0.38 14.20 8.55
CA ARG A 74 0.04 12.90 8.00
C ARG A 74 1.35 12.48 8.69
N GLY A 75 1.35 11.31 9.32
CA GLY A 75 2.53 10.73 9.95
C GLY A 75 3.65 10.41 8.94
N PRO A 76 4.84 10.03 9.42
CA PRO A 76 5.94 9.63 8.56
C PRO A 76 5.58 8.37 7.75
N VAL A 77 6.27 8.18 6.62
CA VAL A 77 6.23 6.91 5.89
C VAL A 77 6.93 5.87 6.76
N LEU A 78 6.18 4.87 7.21
CA LEU A 78 6.69 3.76 7.99
C LEU A 78 7.30 2.70 7.07
N TRP A 79 6.67 2.47 5.92
CA TRP A 79 7.07 1.43 4.99
C TRP A 79 6.86 1.80 3.53
N ARG A 80 7.77 1.30 2.68
CA ARG A 80 7.63 1.28 1.24
C ARG A 80 7.62 -0.15 0.76
N TRP A 81 6.61 -0.51 -0.01
CA TRP A 81 6.43 -1.88 -0.49
C TRP A 81 6.21 -1.89 -2.00
N ALA A 82 6.99 -2.70 -2.71
CA ALA A 82 6.77 -3.03 -4.10
C ALA A 82 6.62 -4.55 -4.20
N MET A 83 5.66 -5.01 -5.00
CA MET A 83 5.48 -6.43 -5.24
C MET A 83 6.67 -6.94 -6.08
N PRO A 84 7.33 -8.04 -5.65
CA PRO A 84 8.31 -8.72 -6.49
C PRO A 84 7.72 -9.14 -7.83
N ALA A 85 8.48 -9.01 -8.93
CA ALA A 85 8.00 -9.31 -10.28
C ALA A 85 7.44 -10.75 -10.42
N SER A 86 7.99 -11.71 -9.67
CA SER A 86 7.53 -13.11 -9.65
C SER A 86 6.16 -13.34 -9.02
N GLU A 87 5.61 -12.37 -8.28
CA GLU A 87 4.28 -12.47 -7.65
C GLU A 87 3.18 -11.74 -8.44
N GLY A 88 3.57 -11.02 -9.51
CA GLY A 88 2.70 -10.28 -10.41
C GLY A 88 2.09 -11.10 -11.56
N GLU A 89 2.59 -12.33 -11.79
CA GLU A 89 2.10 -13.26 -12.82
C GLU A 89 0.77 -13.96 -12.44
#